data_AF-A0AAV4M599-F1
#
_entry.id   AF-A0AAV4M599-F1
#
_cell.length_a   1.000
_cell.length_b   1.000
_cell.length_c   1.000
_cell.angle_alpha   90.00
_cell.angle_beta   90.00
_cell.angle_gamma   90.00
#
_symmetry.space_group_name_H-M   'P 1'
#
loop_
_entity.id
_entity.type
_entity.pdbx_description
1 polymer ?
#
loop_
_entity_poly.entity_id
_entity_poly.type
_entity_poly.pdbx_seq_one_letter_code
_entity_poly.pdbx_strand_id
1 'polypeptide(L)'
;MDTESDFSVSYSCPNVYRVELASMKDLAITFAEILEGVSFSGVEGSLVDYVTSVVEPIGWKAVWRSTKDTSPLDLEYDFIAEVTNVSLCGLEAEIHLKSVIIDDEISSSLDYLKEGLNIENPRNVPLRELYVVSEDDHEEFFQKTAIAIEHVRFYYKHICRPWDDEPDFVYTEEIIKTRVQLYFDMKNNIIPKTMISKIKSILKEGTRIAKELKQLYSDMGISDSKQR
;
A
#
# COMPACT_ATOMS: atom_id res chain seq x y z
N MET A 1 -7.29 -30.64 -22.19
CA MET A 1 -6.48 -30.79 -20.97
C MET A 1 -7.09 -29.79 -20.02
N ASP A 2 -7.91 -30.30 -19.11
CA ASP A 2 -8.59 -29.49 -18.11
C ASP A 2 -7.52 -28.92 -17.19
N THR A 3 -7.24 -27.63 -17.30
CA THR A 3 -6.50 -26.90 -16.26
C THR A 3 -7.47 -26.71 -15.12
N GLU A 4 -7.50 -27.67 -14.18
CA GLU A 4 -8.09 -27.43 -12.87
C GLU A 4 -7.49 -26.13 -12.34
N SER A 5 -8.36 -25.14 -12.11
CA SER A 5 -7.99 -23.90 -11.45
C SER A 5 -7.43 -24.27 -10.06
N ASP A 6 -6.12 -24.07 -9.87
CA ASP A 6 -5.33 -24.33 -8.64
C ASP A 6 -5.77 -23.50 -7.42
N PHE A 7 -6.94 -22.85 -7.49
CA PHE A 7 -7.43 -22.00 -6.43
C PHE A 7 -7.97 -22.81 -5.25
N SER A 8 -7.34 -22.59 -4.10
CA SER A 8 -7.60 -23.32 -2.88
C SER A 8 -8.03 -22.42 -1.73
N VAL A 9 -8.43 -23.04 -0.63
CA VAL A 9 -8.62 -22.38 0.67
C VAL A 9 -7.36 -22.56 1.47
N SER A 10 -6.82 -21.47 2.01
CA SER A 10 -5.80 -21.57 3.05
C SER A 10 -6.41 -21.27 4.41
N TYR A 11 -6.13 -22.13 5.37
CA TYR A 11 -6.52 -21.95 6.77
C TYR A 11 -5.42 -21.30 7.61
N SER A 12 -4.29 -20.97 6.98
CA SER A 12 -3.16 -20.31 7.62
C SER A 12 -2.58 -19.23 6.72
N CYS A 13 -2.37 -18.04 7.29
CA CYS A 13 -1.61 -16.98 6.63
C CYS A 13 -0.13 -17.40 6.56
N PRO A 14 0.50 -17.43 5.37
CA PRO A 14 1.91 -17.78 5.26
C PRO A 14 2.78 -16.72 5.95
N ASN A 15 4.01 -17.10 6.29
CA ASN A 15 4.95 -16.14 6.84
C ASN A 15 5.30 -15.07 5.79
N VAL A 16 5.17 -13.80 6.17
CA VAL A 16 5.56 -12.64 5.37
C VAL A 16 6.80 -11.98 5.98
N TYR A 17 7.57 -11.31 5.14
CA TYR A 17 8.73 -10.52 5.59
C TYR A 17 8.33 -9.52 6.67
N ARG A 18 9.00 -9.61 7.82
CA ARG A 18 8.93 -8.61 8.87
C ARG A 18 9.97 -7.54 8.58
N VAL A 19 9.54 -6.46 7.92
CA VAL A 19 10.42 -5.33 7.63
C VAL A 19 10.66 -4.54 8.91
N GLU A 20 11.88 -4.61 9.42
CA GLU A 20 12.35 -3.66 10.42
C GLU A 20 12.79 -2.38 9.72
N LEU A 21 12.09 -1.29 9.99
CA LEU A 21 12.47 0.02 9.46
C LEU A 21 13.90 0.34 9.89
N ALA A 22 14.68 0.86 8.95
CA ALA A 22 16.03 1.35 9.18
C ALA A 22 16.07 2.45 10.27
N SER A 23 17.27 2.85 10.67
CA SER A 23 17.41 3.92 11.66
C SER A 23 16.72 5.21 11.19
N MET A 24 16.35 6.10 12.12
CA MET A 24 15.76 7.40 11.79
C MET A 24 16.59 8.15 10.76
N LYS A 25 17.91 8.11 10.90
CA LYS A 25 18.85 8.77 9.99
C LYS A 25 18.81 8.13 8.59
N ASP A 26 18.91 6.82 8.51
CA ASP A 26 18.95 6.11 7.22
C ASP A 26 17.61 6.27 6.49
N LEU A 27 16.49 6.17 7.20
CA LEU A 27 15.17 6.36 6.61
C LEU A 27 14.96 7.79 6.11
N ALA A 28 15.46 8.80 6.84
CA ALA A 28 15.42 10.18 6.39
C ALA A 28 16.27 10.41 5.13
N ILE A 29 17.44 9.78 5.03
CA ILE A 29 18.29 9.83 3.84
C ILE A 29 17.57 9.18 2.65
N THR A 30 17.04 7.96 2.83
CA THR A 30 16.29 7.26 1.78
C THR A 30 15.15 8.12 1.24
N PHE A 31 14.35 8.74 2.10
CA PHE A 31 13.25 9.58 1.61
C PHE A 31 13.72 10.92 1.05
N ALA A 32 14.84 11.48 1.50
CA ALA A 32 15.44 12.66 0.86
C ALA A 32 15.87 12.33 -0.58
N GLU A 33 16.51 11.18 -0.81
CA GLU A 33 16.87 10.71 -2.15
C GLU A 33 15.65 10.53 -3.07
N ILE A 34 14.52 10.10 -2.52
CA ILE A 34 13.28 9.88 -3.28
C ILE A 34 12.50 11.19 -3.53
N LEU A 35 12.42 12.08 -2.54
CA LEU A 35 11.41 13.16 -2.52
C LEU A 35 11.99 14.58 -2.53
N GLU A 36 13.28 14.79 -2.30
CA GLU A 36 13.82 16.16 -2.22
C GLU A 36 13.62 16.92 -3.54
N GLY A 37 13.04 18.12 -3.45
CA GLY A 37 12.73 18.96 -4.61
C GLY A 37 11.47 18.53 -5.37
N VAL A 38 10.78 17.48 -4.93
CA VAL A 38 9.57 16.97 -5.57
C VAL A 38 8.33 17.71 -5.06
N SER A 39 7.47 18.17 -5.97
CA SER A 39 6.15 18.70 -5.63
C SER A 39 5.21 17.56 -5.25
N PHE A 40 4.12 17.84 -4.52
CA PHE A 40 3.17 16.80 -4.14
C PHE A 40 2.62 15.99 -5.32
N SER A 41 2.34 16.65 -6.45
CA SER A 41 1.88 16.00 -7.68
C SER A 41 2.93 15.09 -8.35
N GLY A 42 4.22 15.30 -8.08
CA GLY A 42 5.32 14.49 -8.63
C GLY A 42 5.71 13.29 -7.79
N VAL A 43 5.25 13.22 -6.52
CA VAL A 43 5.62 12.17 -5.57
C VAL A 43 5.34 10.78 -6.12
N GLU A 44 4.16 10.55 -6.71
CA GLU A 44 3.81 9.22 -7.20
C GLU A 44 4.80 8.75 -8.26
N GLY A 45 5.20 9.64 -9.18
CA GLY A 45 6.25 9.36 -10.16
C GLY A 45 7.58 9.01 -9.50
N SER A 46 8.03 9.80 -8.52
CA SER A 46 9.29 9.52 -7.80
C SER A 46 9.27 8.20 -7.03
N LEU A 47 8.13 7.83 -6.44
CA LEU A 47 7.96 6.53 -5.78
C LEU A 47 7.94 5.38 -6.78
N VAL A 48 7.36 5.57 -7.97
CA VAL A 48 7.40 4.59 -9.07
C VAL A 48 8.83 4.40 -9.54
N ASP A 49 9.59 5.47 -9.79
CA ASP A 49 11.01 5.40 -10.17
C ASP A 49 11.83 4.64 -9.11
N TYR A 50 11.59 4.93 -7.83
CA TYR A 50 12.22 4.20 -6.73
C TYR A 50 11.86 2.70 -6.73
N VAL A 51 10.57 2.38 -6.78
CA VAL A 51 10.06 1.00 -6.75
C VAL A 51 10.61 0.20 -7.92
N THR A 52 10.57 0.74 -9.14
CA THR A 52 11.04 0.05 -10.36
C THR A 52 12.54 -0.24 -10.34
N SER A 53 13.32 0.52 -9.56
CA SER A 53 14.75 0.29 -9.39
C SER A 53 15.11 -0.78 -8.35
N VAL A 54 14.17 -1.15 -7.46
CA VAL A 54 14.45 -2.03 -6.30
C VAL A 54 13.58 -3.29 -6.25
N VAL A 55 12.33 -3.21 -6.68
CA VAL A 55 11.35 -4.30 -6.59
C VAL A 55 11.55 -5.28 -7.74
N GLU A 56 11.61 -6.57 -7.40
CA GLU A 56 11.57 -7.64 -8.38
C GLU A 56 10.22 -7.60 -9.14
N PRO A 57 10.24 -7.55 -10.49
CA PRO A 57 9.03 -7.29 -11.27
C PRO A 57 8.05 -8.47 -11.27
N ILE A 58 8.56 -9.69 -11.06
CA ILE A 58 7.79 -10.94 -11.12
C ILE A 58 8.39 -12.01 -10.18
N GLY A 59 7.67 -13.11 -9.97
CA GLY A 59 8.24 -14.34 -9.42
C GLY A 59 8.20 -14.46 -7.89
N TRP A 60 7.61 -13.48 -7.20
CA TRP A 60 7.37 -13.53 -5.77
C TRP A 60 5.89 -13.74 -5.44
N LYS A 61 5.64 -14.35 -4.28
CA LYS A 61 4.30 -14.51 -3.73
C LYS A 61 4.01 -13.41 -2.71
N ALA A 62 2.76 -13.02 -2.63
CA ALA A 62 2.29 -12.01 -1.69
C ALA A 62 1.05 -12.48 -0.94
N VAL A 63 0.91 -12.05 0.31
CA VAL A 63 -0.40 -11.93 0.96
C VAL A 63 -0.98 -10.58 0.54
N TRP A 64 -2.00 -10.61 -0.30
CA TRP A 64 -2.79 -9.42 -0.61
C TRP A 64 -3.84 -9.22 0.48
N ARG A 65 -3.71 -8.12 1.24
CA ARG A 65 -4.71 -7.69 2.22
C ARG A 65 -5.63 -6.68 1.58
N SER A 66 -6.75 -7.17 1.04
CA SER A 66 -7.70 -6.32 0.31
C SER A 66 -8.39 -5.31 1.23
N THR A 67 -8.82 -4.19 0.65
CA THR A 67 -9.67 -3.20 1.33
C THR A 67 -11.06 -3.21 0.71
N LYS A 68 -12.05 -2.54 1.31
CA LYS A 68 -13.38 -2.40 0.70
C LYS A 68 -13.36 -1.81 -0.72
N ASP A 69 -12.36 -0.99 -1.05
CA ASP A 69 -12.26 -0.33 -2.34
C ASP A 69 -11.60 -1.25 -3.40
N THR A 70 -10.84 -2.26 -2.97
CA THR A 70 -10.06 -3.15 -3.86
C THR A 70 -10.53 -4.60 -3.84
N SER A 71 -11.30 -4.99 -2.82
CA SER A 71 -11.82 -6.34 -2.68
C SER A 71 -12.82 -6.65 -3.78
N PRO A 72 -12.69 -7.81 -4.46
CA PRO A 72 -13.70 -8.32 -5.39
C PRO A 72 -14.98 -8.80 -4.68
N LEU A 73 -14.98 -8.82 -3.35
CA LEU A 73 -16.08 -9.30 -2.51
C LEU A 73 -16.60 -8.14 -1.65
N ASP A 74 -17.83 -8.27 -1.15
CA ASP A 74 -18.45 -7.27 -0.27
C ASP A 74 -17.75 -7.11 1.11
N LEU A 75 -16.71 -7.92 1.37
CA LEU A 75 -15.94 -7.96 2.61
C LEU A 75 -14.43 -7.94 2.32
N GLU A 76 -13.66 -7.55 3.33
CA GLU A 76 -12.20 -7.57 3.31
C GLU A 76 -11.70 -9.00 3.58
N TYR A 77 -10.89 -9.53 2.67
CA TYR A 77 -10.24 -10.82 2.80
C TYR A 77 -8.74 -10.71 2.52
N ASP A 78 -7.99 -11.64 3.10
CA ASP A 78 -6.59 -11.85 2.78
C ASP A 78 -6.47 -12.96 1.73
N PHE A 79 -5.66 -12.75 0.71
CA PHE A 79 -5.44 -13.71 -0.38
C PHE A 79 -3.96 -14.03 -0.51
N ILE A 80 -3.64 -15.27 -0.87
CA ILE A 80 -2.31 -15.62 -1.36
C ILE A 80 -2.34 -15.44 -2.88
N ALA A 81 -1.41 -14.65 -3.39
CA ALA A 81 -1.32 -14.36 -4.81
C ALA A 81 0.13 -14.45 -5.30
N GLU A 82 0.28 -14.82 -6.57
CA GLU A 82 1.54 -14.74 -7.31
C GLU A 82 1.59 -13.41 -8.05
N VAL A 83 2.71 -12.68 -7.94
CA VAL A 83 2.89 -11.41 -8.65
C VAL A 83 3.44 -11.69 -10.05
N THR A 84 2.66 -11.30 -11.06
CA THR A 84 2.96 -11.56 -12.48
C THR A 84 3.53 -10.33 -13.18
N ASN A 85 3.36 -9.14 -12.61
CA ASN A 85 3.96 -7.90 -13.09
C ASN A 85 3.92 -6.81 -12.00
N VAL A 86 4.90 -5.91 -12.00
CA VAL A 86 4.88 -4.66 -11.21
C VAL A 86 4.87 -3.48 -12.18
N SER A 87 3.92 -2.57 -12.00
CA SER A 87 3.72 -1.45 -12.93
C SER A 87 4.91 -0.50 -12.95
N LEU A 88 5.30 -0.07 -14.15
CA LEU A 88 6.34 0.95 -14.37
C LEU A 88 5.79 2.38 -14.35
N CYS A 89 4.45 2.53 -14.24
CA CYS A 89 3.77 3.81 -14.37
C CYS A 89 2.88 4.14 -13.17
N GLY A 90 2.73 3.21 -12.22
CA GLY A 90 1.86 3.37 -11.06
C GLY A 90 2.30 2.47 -9.91
N LEU A 91 1.84 2.78 -8.70
CA LEU A 91 2.16 2.00 -7.49
C LEU A 91 1.24 0.78 -7.34
N GLU A 92 1.18 -0.04 -8.39
CA GLU A 92 0.32 -1.19 -8.53
C GLU A 92 1.08 -2.41 -9.08
N ALA A 93 0.52 -3.58 -8.86
CA ALA A 93 1.04 -4.83 -9.39
C ALA A 93 -0.11 -5.68 -9.91
N GLU A 94 0.18 -6.43 -10.96
CA GLU A 94 -0.69 -7.47 -11.47
C GLU A 94 -0.45 -8.75 -10.67
N ILE A 95 -1.55 -9.34 -10.18
CA ILE A 95 -1.52 -10.55 -9.36
C ILE A 95 -2.43 -11.64 -9.93
N HIS A 96 -2.03 -12.89 -9.71
CA HIS A 96 -2.85 -14.07 -9.96
C HIS A 96 -3.20 -14.74 -8.62
N LEU A 97 -4.49 -14.86 -8.32
CA LEU A 97 -4.96 -15.40 -7.04
C LEU A 97 -4.73 -16.91 -6.97
N LYS A 98 -4.09 -17.37 -5.89
CA LYS A 98 -3.83 -18.80 -5.63
C LYS A 98 -4.71 -19.35 -4.51
N SER A 99 -5.00 -18.55 -3.50
CA SER A 99 -5.94 -18.95 -2.46
C SER A 99 -6.53 -17.75 -1.74
N VAL A 100 -7.65 -17.97 -1.09
CA VAL A 100 -8.21 -17.07 -0.07
C VAL A 100 -7.90 -17.62 1.31
N ILE A 101 -7.55 -16.74 2.25
CA ILE A 101 -7.28 -17.07 3.64
C ILE A 101 -8.58 -16.88 4.42
N ILE A 102 -9.10 -17.97 5.00
CA ILE A 102 -10.41 -17.99 5.65
C ILE A 102 -10.33 -18.81 6.95
N ASP A 103 -11.01 -18.35 8.01
CA ASP A 103 -11.28 -19.15 9.20
C ASP A 103 -12.33 -20.24 8.95
N ASP A 104 -12.22 -21.38 9.66
CA ASP A 104 -13.02 -22.61 9.46
C ASP A 104 -14.54 -22.38 9.31
N GLU A 105 -15.11 -21.38 9.98
CA GLU A 105 -16.55 -21.08 9.98
C GLU A 105 -17.10 -20.62 8.61
N ILE A 106 -16.27 -20.08 7.73
CA ILE A 106 -16.69 -19.47 6.44
C ILE A 106 -16.46 -20.42 5.25
N SER A 107 -15.82 -21.58 5.48
CA SER A 107 -15.50 -22.61 4.46
C SER A 107 -16.73 -23.12 3.68
N SER A 108 -17.92 -23.06 4.27
CA SER A 108 -19.19 -23.48 3.66
C SER A 108 -19.66 -22.61 2.47
N SER A 109 -19.06 -21.43 2.28
CA SER A 109 -19.43 -20.48 1.21
C SER A 109 -18.44 -20.44 0.05
N LEU A 110 -17.57 -21.45 -0.09
CA LEU A 110 -16.46 -21.40 -1.03
C LEU A 110 -16.87 -21.28 -2.50
N ASP A 111 -17.94 -21.97 -2.90
CA ASP A 111 -18.41 -21.93 -4.28
C ASP A 111 -18.91 -20.53 -4.67
N TYR A 112 -19.58 -19.84 -3.73
CA TYR A 112 -19.97 -18.43 -3.89
C TYR A 112 -18.75 -17.50 -4.00
N LEU A 113 -17.72 -17.75 -3.19
CA LEU A 113 -16.47 -16.98 -3.24
C LEU A 113 -15.77 -17.17 -4.58
N LYS A 114 -15.66 -18.41 -5.08
CA LYS A 114 -15.01 -18.71 -6.37
C LYS A 114 -15.68 -17.98 -7.54
N GLU A 115 -17.01 -17.96 -7.58
CA GLU A 115 -17.77 -17.28 -8.64
C GLU A 115 -17.56 -15.75 -8.61
N GLY A 116 -17.52 -15.13 -7.43
CA GLY A 116 -17.24 -13.69 -7.29
C GLY A 116 -15.78 -13.29 -7.53
N LEU A 117 -14.83 -14.20 -7.30
CA LEU A 117 -13.40 -13.90 -7.33
C LEU A 117 -12.78 -13.87 -8.73
N ASN A 118 -13.47 -14.28 -9.80
CA ASN A 118 -12.96 -14.31 -11.19
C ASN A 118 -11.47 -14.72 -11.26
N ILE A 119 -11.17 -15.87 -10.66
CA ILE A 119 -9.81 -16.33 -10.31
C ILE A 119 -8.91 -16.49 -11.55
N GLU A 120 -9.50 -16.80 -12.69
CA GLU A 120 -8.77 -17.05 -13.94
C GLU A 120 -8.08 -15.79 -14.49
N ASN A 121 -8.60 -14.61 -14.14
CA ASN A 121 -8.10 -13.36 -14.67
C ASN A 121 -7.12 -12.68 -13.70
N PRO A 122 -5.97 -12.20 -14.19
CA PRO A 122 -5.08 -11.40 -13.38
C PRO A 122 -5.75 -10.08 -12.98
N ARG A 123 -5.31 -9.52 -11.85
CA ARG A 123 -5.90 -8.30 -11.27
C ARG A 123 -4.83 -7.31 -10.90
N ASN A 124 -5.08 -6.04 -11.18
CA ASN A 124 -4.22 -4.96 -10.70
C ASN A 124 -4.65 -4.56 -9.29
N VAL A 125 -3.70 -4.53 -8.38
CA VAL A 125 -3.90 -4.15 -6.98
C VAL A 125 -2.81 -3.18 -6.52
N PRO A 126 -3.09 -2.28 -5.56
CA PRO A 126 -2.08 -1.38 -5.04
C PRO A 126 -0.92 -2.13 -4.37
N LEU A 127 0.33 -1.77 -4.68
CA LEU A 127 1.52 -2.39 -4.07
C LEU A 127 1.49 -2.33 -2.54
N ARG A 128 0.95 -1.24 -1.97
CA ARG A 128 0.80 -1.06 -0.52
C ARG A 128 -0.07 -2.13 0.15
N GLU A 129 -0.88 -2.88 -0.60
CA GLU A 129 -1.72 -3.97 -0.09
C GLU A 129 -1.01 -5.34 -0.15
N LEU A 130 0.16 -5.43 -0.79
CA LEU A 130 0.89 -6.69 -0.99
C LEU A 130 2.01 -6.92 0.02
N TYR A 131 1.89 -7.95 0.85
CA TYR A 131 2.90 -8.35 1.82
C TYR A 131 3.70 -9.54 1.30
N VAL A 132 4.98 -9.34 1.01
CA VAL A 132 5.85 -10.36 0.41
C VAL A 132 5.96 -11.58 1.33
N VAL A 133 5.67 -12.76 0.79
CA VAL A 133 5.79 -14.05 1.48
C VAL A 133 7.26 -14.43 1.59
N SER A 134 7.69 -14.86 2.77
CA SER A 134 9.07 -15.27 3.08
C SER A 134 9.23 -16.78 3.28
N GLU A 135 8.13 -17.53 3.39
CA GLU A 135 8.14 -18.96 3.75
C GLU A 135 8.98 -19.84 2.81
N ASP A 136 8.99 -19.50 1.51
CA ASP A 136 9.71 -20.23 0.48
C ASP A 136 10.99 -19.51 -0.01
N ASP A 137 11.34 -18.36 0.58
CA ASP A 137 12.46 -17.50 0.14
C ASP A 137 13.66 -17.59 1.10
N HIS A 138 14.31 -18.75 1.11
CA HIS A 138 15.40 -19.04 2.04
C HIS A 138 16.66 -18.19 1.84
N GLU A 139 16.87 -17.65 0.64
CA GLU A 139 18.03 -16.82 0.31
C GLU A 139 17.77 -15.31 0.47
N GLU A 140 16.61 -14.96 1.02
CA GLU A 140 16.16 -13.58 1.21
C GLU A 140 16.13 -12.74 -0.08
N PHE A 141 15.90 -13.37 -1.23
CA PHE A 141 15.99 -12.73 -2.54
C PHE A 141 14.99 -11.57 -2.67
N PHE A 142 13.79 -11.72 -2.12
CA PHE A 142 12.73 -10.72 -2.16
C PHE A 142 12.69 -9.78 -0.94
N GLN A 143 13.71 -9.81 -0.07
CA GLN A 143 13.75 -8.92 1.09
C GLN A 143 13.77 -7.43 0.69
N LYS A 144 14.51 -7.07 -0.37
CA LYS A 144 14.53 -5.70 -0.89
C LYS A 144 13.17 -5.27 -1.45
N THR A 145 12.46 -6.19 -2.12
CA THR A 145 11.08 -5.97 -2.56
C THR A 145 10.18 -5.64 -1.38
N ALA A 146 10.28 -6.42 -0.30
CA ALA A 146 9.48 -6.18 0.91
C ALA A 146 9.79 -4.80 1.54
N ILE A 147 11.07 -4.42 1.62
CA ILE A 147 11.51 -3.13 2.15
C ILE A 147 10.98 -1.97 1.29
N ALA A 148 11.10 -2.06 -0.04
CA ALA A 148 10.65 -1.00 -0.94
C ALA A 148 9.13 -0.78 -0.85
N ILE A 149 8.34 -1.85 -0.80
CA ILE A 149 6.90 -1.75 -0.59
C ILE A 149 6.57 -1.14 0.78
N GLU A 150 7.34 -1.48 1.83
CA GLU A 150 7.18 -0.88 3.15
C GLU A 150 7.51 0.62 3.15
N HIS A 151 8.48 1.08 2.35
CA HIS A 151 8.73 2.52 2.17
C HIS A 151 7.53 3.23 1.54
N VAL A 152 6.87 2.62 0.54
CA VAL A 152 5.63 3.17 -0.04
C VAL A 152 4.54 3.29 1.04
N ARG A 153 4.33 2.24 1.85
CA ARG A 153 3.38 2.30 2.98
C ARG A 153 3.75 3.39 3.99
N PHE A 154 5.04 3.47 4.33
CA PHE A 154 5.56 4.43 5.29
C PHE A 154 5.32 5.86 4.81
N TYR A 155 5.55 6.15 3.53
CA TYR A 155 5.28 7.46 2.95
C TYR A 155 3.83 7.88 3.18
N TYR A 156 2.86 7.08 2.69
CA TYR A 156 1.45 7.44 2.78
C TYR A 156 0.93 7.50 4.21
N LYS A 157 1.50 6.70 5.12
CA LYS A 157 1.05 6.62 6.51
C LYS A 157 1.71 7.64 7.44
N HIS A 158 2.96 8.01 7.17
CA HIS A 158 3.81 8.70 8.14
C HIS A 158 4.50 9.95 7.60
N ILE A 159 4.69 10.10 6.28
CA ILE A 159 5.29 11.29 5.69
C ILE A 159 4.23 12.21 5.10
N CYS A 160 3.38 11.70 4.22
CA CYS A 160 2.31 12.45 3.58
C CYS A 160 1.38 13.07 4.62
N ARG A 161 0.95 14.31 4.37
CA ARG A 161 -0.02 15.06 5.17
C ARG A 161 -1.18 15.51 4.28
N PRO A 162 -2.38 15.66 4.84
CA PRO A 162 -3.56 16.00 4.05
C PRO A 162 -3.53 17.41 3.42
N TRP A 163 -2.60 18.27 3.86
CA TRP A 163 -2.38 19.62 3.34
C TRP A 163 -1.11 19.72 2.48
N ASP A 164 -0.50 18.61 2.06
CA ASP A 164 0.65 18.65 1.15
C ASP A 164 0.24 18.94 -0.30
N ASP A 165 -1.03 18.77 -0.66
CA ASP A 165 -1.58 19.01 -2.01
C ASP A 165 -1.70 20.52 -2.37
N GLU A 166 -1.09 21.39 -1.56
CA GLU A 166 -1.03 22.82 -1.83
C GLU A 166 -0.08 23.08 -3.03
N PRO A 167 -0.45 23.95 -4.00
CA PRO A 167 0.29 24.10 -5.26
C PRO A 167 1.78 24.40 -5.12
N ASP A 168 2.15 25.16 -4.08
CA ASP A 168 3.53 25.61 -3.84
C ASP A 168 4.30 24.67 -2.89
N PHE A 169 3.70 23.56 -2.48
CA PHE A 169 4.35 22.62 -1.57
C PHE A 169 5.40 21.77 -2.30
N VAL A 170 6.64 21.85 -1.80
CA VAL A 170 7.78 21.06 -2.26
C VAL A 170 8.42 20.37 -1.08
N TYR A 171 8.72 19.08 -1.21
CA TYR A 171 9.44 18.35 -0.18
C TYR A 171 10.89 18.83 -0.09
N THR A 172 11.28 19.29 1.09
CA THR A 172 12.68 19.61 1.43
C THR A 172 13.24 18.55 2.37
N GLU A 173 14.57 18.42 2.42
CA GLU A 173 15.24 17.53 3.39
C GLU A 173 14.75 17.78 4.83
N GLU A 174 14.58 19.04 5.22
CA GLU A 174 14.10 19.43 6.56
C GLU A 174 12.67 18.92 6.84
N ILE A 175 11.76 19.06 5.87
CA ILE A 175 10.38 18.56 5.98
C ILE A 175 10.38 17.04 6.14
N ILE A 176 11.14 16.34 5.31
CA ILE A 176 11.25 14.88 5.32
C ILE A 176 11.79 14.41 6.67
N LYS A 177 12.94 14.96 7.08
CA LYS A 177 13.58 14.65 8.36
C LYS A 177 12.66 14.90 9.55
N THR A 178 11.95 16.03 9.57
CA THR A 178 11.02 16.36 10.66
C THR A 178 9.87 15.36 10.74
N ARG A 179 9.33 14.91 9.61
CA ARG A 179 8.22 13.94 9.58
C ARG A 179 8.66 12.53 9.94
N VAL A 180 9.85 12.12 9.49
CA VAL A 180 10.48 10.86 9.90
C VAL A 180 10.78 10.89 11.41
N GLN A 181 11.37 11.98 11.92
CA GLN A 181 11.63 12.16 13.35
C GLN A 181 10.34 12.05 14.17
N LEU A 182 9.26 12.71 13.75
CA LEU A 182 7.97 12.63 14.42
C LEU A 182 7.48 11.19 14.54
N TYR A 183 7.64 10.36 13.50
CA TYR A 183 7.31 8.94 13.59
C TYR A 183 8.13 8.23 14.69
N PHE A 184 9.45 8.43 14.71
CA PHE A 184 10.31 7.80 15.71
C PHE A 184 10.05 8.31 17.14
N ASP A 185 9.74 9.59 17.30
CA ASP A 185 9.39 10.18 18.59
C ASP A 185 8.09 9.58 19.15
N MET A 186 7.10 9.32 18.28
CA MET A 186 5.88 8.62 18.67
C MET A 186 6.15 7.13 18.95
N LYS A 187 6.94 6.45 18.10
CA LYS A 187 7.27 5.02 18.24
C LYS A 187 8.03 4.75 19.55
N ASN A 188 8.99 5.61 19.88
CA ASN A 188 9.87 5.47 21.04
C ASN A 188 9.28 6.08 22.32
N ASN A 189 8.02 6.54 22.30
CA ASN A 189 7.34 7.20 23.42
C ASN A 189 8.09 8.41 23.97
N ILE A 190 8.85 9.12 23.13
CA ILE A 190 9.45 10.43 23.48
C ILE A 190 8.33 11.45 23.69
N ILE A 191 7.28 11.36 22.87
CA ILE A 191 6.07 12.20 23.00
C ILE A 191 5.05 11.53 23.94
N PRO A 192 4.46 12.26 24.90
CA PRO A 192 3.39 11.75 25.74
C PRO A 192 2.20 11.18 24.95
N LYS A 193 1.65 10.04 25.39
CA LYS A 193 0.54 9.35 24.71
C LYS A 193 -0.67 10.26 24.44
N THR A 194 -0.98 11.18 25.35
CA THR A 194 -2.07 12.15 25.17
C THR A 194 -1.85 13.07 23.97
N MET A 195 -0.59 13.44 23.71
CA MET A 195 -0.22 14.26 22.56
C MET A 195 -0.17 13.43 21.28
N ILE A 196 0.30 12.18 21.33
CA ILE A 196 0.21 11.23 20.19
C ILE A 196 -1.25 11.08 19.74
N SER A 197 -2.18 10.91 20.68
CA SER A 197 -3.61 10.82 20.37
C SER A 197 -4.14 12.09 19.71
N LYS A 198 -3.71 13.27 20.18
CA LYS A 198 -4.08 14.56 19.56
C LYS A 198 -3.54 14.68 18.14
N ILE A 199 -2.27 14.35 17.92
CA ILE A 199 -1.63 14.37 16.59
C ILE A 199 -2.38 13.46 15.63
N LYS A 200 -2.66 12.21 16.04
CA LYS A 200 -3.42 11.25 15.23
C LYS A 200 -4.84 11.77 14.92
N SER A 201 -5.49 12.43 15.87
CA SER A 201 -6.82 13.02 15.69
C SER A 201 -6.78 14.15 14.64
N ILE A 202 -5.78 15.04 14.71
CA ILE A 202 -5.60 16.13 13.73
C ILE A 202 -5.36 15.57 12.34
N LEU A 203 -4.47 14.57 12.21
CA LEU A 203 -4.20 13.93 10.91
C LEU A 203 -5.45 13.28 10.34
N LYS A 204 -6.20 12.53 11.16
CA LYS A 204 -7.46 11.89 10.74
C LYS A 204 -8.48 12.92 10.26
N GLU A 205 -8.64 14.01 11.00
CA GLU A 205 -9.60 15.06 10.65
C GLU A 205 -9.17 15.80 9.38
N GLY A 206 -7.89 16.12 9.23
CA GLY A 206 -7.35 16.70 8.01
C GLY A 206 -7.58 15.80 6.80
N THR A 207 -7.34 14.49 6.91
CA THR A 207 -7.61 13.53 5.83
C THR A 207 -9.09 13.47 5.47
N ARG A 208 -9.99 13.53 6.46
CA ARG A 208 -11.44 13.58 6.23
C ARG A 208 -11.83 14.83 5.43
N ILE A 209 -11.38 16.01 5.88
CA ILE A 209 -11.68 17.28 5.22
C ILE A 209 -11.12 17.29 3.79
N ALA A 210 -9.88 16.86 3.59
CA ALA A 210 -9.27 16.79 2.26
C ALA A 210 -10.05 15.86 1.31
N LYS A 211 -10.54 14.72 1.79
CA LYS A 211 -11.39 13.81 0.99
C LYS A 211 -12.73 14.45 0.62
N GLU A 212 -13.39 15.11 1.57
CA GLU A 212 -14.66 15.80 1.33
C GLU A 212 -14.51 16.93 0.32
N LEU A 213 -13.44 17.72 0.43
CA LEU A 213 -13.12 18.79 -0.51
C LEU A 213 -12.91 18.25 -1.93
N LYS A 214 -12.14 17.16 -2.08
CA LYS A 214 -11.93 16.49 -3.38
C LYS A 214 -13.24 15.98 -3.98
N GLN A 215 -14.12 15.39 -3.16
CA GLN A 215 -15.43 14.94 -3.62
C GLN A 215 -16.28 16.11 -4.11
N LEU A 216 -16.35 17.20 -3.34
CA LEU A 216 -17.10 18.40 -3.72
C LEU A 216 -16.61 19.00 -5.04
N TYR A 217 -15.29 19.07 -5.26
CA TYR A 217 -14.73 19.55 -6.53
C TYR A 217 -15.09 18.63 -7.70
N SER A 218 -15.05 17.31 -7.49
CA SER A 218 -15.50 16.35 -8.51
C SER A 218 -16.97 16.55 -8.86
N ASP A 219 -17.83 16.71 -7.86
CA ASP A 219 -19.28 16.91 -8.06
C ASP A 219 -19.57 18.23 -8.79
N MET A 220 -18.84 19.31 -8.47
CA MET A 220 -18.95 20.59 -9.16
C MET A 220 -18.45 20.51 -10.61
N GLY A 221 -17.34 19.81 -10.87
CA GLY A 221 -16.80 19.61 -12.23
C GLY A 221 -17.72 18.78 -13.14
N ILE A 222 -18.54 17.90 -12.57
CA ILE A 222 -19.57 17.13 -13.29
C ILE A 222 -20.81 18.01 -13.58
N SER A 223 -21.07 19.05 -12.80
CA SER A 223 -22.24 19.92 -12.99
C SER A 223 -22.12 20.80 -14.25
N ASP A 224 -20.91 21.23 -14.62
CA ASP A 224 -20.68 22.08 -15.81
C ASP A 224 -20.75 21.31 -17.15
N SER A 225 -20.67 19.98 -17.12
CA SER A 225 -20.73 19.14 -18.33
C SER A 225 -22.15 18.69 -18.70
N LYS A 226 -23.17 18.97 -17.89
CA LYS A 226 -24.58 18.64 -18.17
C LYS A 226 -25.40 19.78 -18.80
N GLN A 227 -24.75 20.83 -19.29
CA GLN A 227 -25.41 21.99 -19.92
C GLN A 227 -24.88 22.37 -21.32
N ARG A 228 -24.40 21.40 -22.11
CA ARG A 228 -24.09 21.62 -23.54
C ARG A 228 -24.83 20.65 -24.44
#